data_AF-A0A9Y2AXW2-F1
#
_entry.id   AF-A0A9Y2AXW2-F1
#
_cell.length_a   1.000
_cell.length_b   1.000
_cell.length_c   1.000
_cell.angle_alpha   90.00
_cell.angle_beta   90.00
_cell.angle_gamma   90.00
#
_symmetry.space_group_name_H-M   'P 1'
#
loop_
_entity.id
_entity.type
_entity.pdbx_description
1 polymer ?
#
loop_
_entity_poly.entity_id
_entity_poly.type
_entity_poly.pdbx_seq_one_letter_code
_entity_poly.pdbx_strand_id
1 'polypeptide(L)'
;MTALPLAFVLMLMGAATAAAVEPHETYHVACAQGRSFGLRIEGWQAHVQLADSELVLARKPSSLGQHFRSGDATLILDGGFVAFVQKSDWDWQDCRIDPAVGSER
;
A
#
# COMPACT_ATOMS: atom_id res chain seq x y z
N MET A 1 45.51 24.09 -46.15
CA MET A 1 46.09 23.00 -45.35
C MET A 1 46.19 23.47 -43.90
N THR A 2 45.28 23.03 -43.05
CA THR A 2 45.36 23.14 -41.58
C THR A 2 44.75 21.87 -41.01
N ALA A 3 45.53 21.15 -40.22
CA ALA A 3 45.23 19.82 -39.69
C ALA A 3 44.60 19.89 -38.27
N LEU A 4 43.70 18.93 -38.00
CA LEU A 4 43.27 18.20 -36.77
C LEU A 4 43.70 18.68 -35.36
N PRO A 5 43.07 18.26 -34.22
CA PRO A 5 42.17 17.10 -33.97
C PRO A 5 41.02 17.41 -32.95
N LEU A 6 40.50 16.39 -32.24
CA LEU A 6 39.56 16.37 -31.08
C LEU A 6 38.10 16.08 -31.50
N ALA A 7 37.63 14.82 -31.60
CA ALA A 7 37.67 13.78 -30.57
C ALA A 7 37.35 14.36 -29.17
N PHE A 8 36.18 14.97 -29.01
CA PHE A 8 35.66 15.36 -27.70
C PHE A 8 34.24 14.83 -27.53
N VAL A 9 34.10 13.94 -26.54
CA VAL A 9 32.90 13.66 -25.76
C VAL A 9 31.83 12.74 -26.38
N LEU A 10 32.22 11.48 -26.57
CA LEU A 10 31.39 10.38 -26.08
C LEU A 10 31.26 10.52 -24.55
N MET A 11 30.20 11.14 -24.04
CA MET A 11 29.76 10.93 -22.66
C MET A 11 28.38 11.53 -22.41
N LEU A 12 27.57 10.72 -21.72
CA LEU A 12 26.37 11.09 -20.95
C LEU A 12 25.12 11.37 -21.77
N MET A 13 24.26 10.35 -21.89
CA MET A 13 22.92 10.39 -21.27
C MET A 13 22.43 8.95 -21.12
N GLY A 14 22.89 8.29 -20.06
CA GLY A 14 22.16 7.14 -19.55
C GLY A 14 20.76 7.62 -19.20
N ALA A 15 19.76 7.12 -19.91
CA ALA A 15 18.38 7.29 -19.51
C ALA A 15 18.25 6.62 -18.14
N ALA A 16 18.29 7.41 -17.08
CA ALA A 16 17.86 6.98 -15.77
C ALA A 16 16.40 6.57 -15.95
N THR A 17 16.13 5.28 -16.01
CA THR A 17 14.80 4.76 -15.77
C THR A 17 14.51 5.12 -14.32
N ALA A 18 13.83 6.25 -14.11
CA ALA A 18 13.21 6.56 -12.84
C ALA A 18 12.26 5.39 -12.57
N ALA A 19 12.67 4.47 -11.70
CA ALA A 19 11.75 3.52 -11.12
C ALA A 19 10.71 4.37 -10.41
N ALA A 20 9.50 4.39 -10.96
CA ALA A 20 8.37 4.98 -10.26
C ALA A 20 8.30 4.25 -8.92
N VAL A 21 8.67 4.94 -7.84
CA VAL A 21 8.38 4.47 -6.50
C VAL A 21 6.86 4.47 -6.45
N GLU A 22 6.26 3.28 -6.53
CA GLU A 22 4.84 3.16 -6.31
C GLU A 22 4.59 3.72 -4.90
N PRO A 23 3.58 4.60 -4.73
CA PRO A 23 3.25 5.10 -3.41
C PRO A 23 2.75 3.94 -2.57
N HIS A 24 3.44 3.64 -1.47
CA HIS A 24 3.04 2.61 -0.52
C HIS A 24 2.45 3.32 0.69
N GLU A 25 1.15 3.17 0.91
CA GLU A 25 0.47 3.80 2.05
C GLU A 25 0.49 2.84 3.22
N THR A 26 0.97 3.29 4.39
CA THR A 26 1.00 2.47 5.62
C THR A 26 0.11 3.08 6.68
N TYR A 27 -0.72 2.26 7.30
CA TYR A 27 -1.69 2.63 8.31
C TYR A 27 -1.61 1.70 9.52
N HIS A 28 -1.93 2.24 10.69
CA HIS A 28 -2.33 1.44 11.84
C HIS A 28 -3.86 1.51 11.95
N VAL A 29 -4.51 0.36 12.08
CA VAL A 29 -5.97 0.28 12.21
C VAL A 29 -6.31 -0.19 13.61
N ALA A 30 -7.09 0.61 14.32
CA ALA A 30 -7.63 0.27 15.64
C ALA A 30 -9.09 -0.16 15.50
N CYS A 31 -9.47 -1.22 16.21
CA CYS A 31 -10.81 -1.79 16.23
C CYS A 31 -11.36 -1.84 17.65
N ALA A 32 -12.64 -2.19 17.80
CA ALA A 32 -13.23 -2.45 19.11
C ALA A 32 -12.47 -3.53 19.89
N GLN A 33 -12.69 -3.56 21.20
CA GLN A 33 -12.11 -4.55 22.12
C GLN A 33 -10.57 -4.52 22.16
N GLY A 34 -9.95 -3.41 21.75
CA GLY A 34 -8.50 -3.22 21.78
C GLY A 34 -7.74 -3.99 20.70
N ARG A 35 -8.44 -4.56 19.71
CA ARG A 35 -7.78 -5.20 18.57
C ARG A 35 -7.20 -4.16 17.63
N SER A 36 -6.09 -4.49 17.00
CA SER A 36 -5.50 -3.66 15.95
C SER A 36 -4.76 -4.51 14.93
N PHE A 37 -4.46 -3.90 13.79
CA PHE A 37 -3.60 -4.49 12.77
C PHE A 37 -2.86 -3.41 11.99
N GLY A 38 -1.73 -3.79 11.40
CA GLY A 38 -1.04 -2.96 10.42
C GLY A 38 -1.65 -3.15 9.04
N LEU A 39 -1.72 -2.09 8.24
CA LEU A 39 -2.21 -2.14 6.88
C LEU A 39 -1.25 -1.41 5.96
N ARG A 40 -0.81 -2.08 4.90
CA ARG A 40 0.04 -1.50 3.86
C ARG A 40 -0.62 -1.69 2.49
N ILE A 41 -0.79 -0.62 1.73
CA ILE A 41 -1.38 -0.65 0.39
C ILE A 41 -0.25 -0.44 -0.62
N GLU A 42 -0.09 -1.39 -1.53
CA GLU A 42 0.94 -1.39 -2.58
C GLU A 42 0.25 -1.59 -3.92
N GLY A 43 -0.06 -0.48 -4.60
CA GLY A 43 -0.79 -0.48 -5.87
C GLY A 43 -2.13 -1.23 -5.82
N TRP A 44 -2.14 -2.45 -6.38
CA TRP A 44 -3.31 -3.32 -6.48
C TRP A 44 -3.45 -4.32 -5.34
N GLN A 45 -2.62 -4.22 -4.29
CA GLN A 45 -2.63 -5.12 -3.15
C GLN A 45 -2.78 -4.37 -1.83
N ALA A 46 -3.42 -5.02 -0.87
CA ALA A 46 -3.40 -4.63 0.53
C ALA A 46 -2.81 -5.77 1.35
N HIS A 47 -1.82 -5.44 2.15
CA HIS A 47 -1.12 -6.31 3.08
C HIS A 47 -1.62 -6.01 4.48
N VAL A 48 -2.38 -6.94 5.06
CA VAL A 48 -2.92 -6.84 6.42
C VAL A 48 -1.99 -7.60 7.35
N GLN A 49 -1.26 -6.87 8.19
CA GLN A 49 -0.34 -7.40 9.18
C GLN A 49 -1.08 -7.64 10.51
N LEU A 50 -1.39 -8.91 10.78
CA LEU A 50 -1.93 -9.36 12.06
C LEU A 50 -0.77 -9.74 13.00
N ALA A 51 -1.06 -10.03 14.27
CA ALA A 51 -0.04 -10.38 15.26
C ALA A 51 0.85 -11.56 14.80
N ASP A 52 0.23 -12.62 14.27
CA ASP A 52 0.93 -13.87 13.96
C ASP A 52 0.98 -14.20 12.45
N SER A 53 0.41 -13.35 11.59
CA SER A 53 0.29 -13.65 10.16
C SER A 53 0.10 -12.40 9.31
N GLU A 54 0.30 -12.56 8.01
CA GLU A 54 0.02 -11.54 7.00
C GLU A 54 -1.01 -12.06 6.01
N LEU A 55 -1.99 -11.23 5.67
CA LEU A 55 -2.95 -11.52 4.59
C LEU A 55 -2.70 -10.57 3.43
N VAL A 56 -2.51 -11.13 2.24
CA VAL A 56 -2.39 -10.36 1.00
C VAL A 56 -3.73 -10.39 0.27
N LEU A 57 -4.30 -9.21 0.06
CA LEU A 57 -5.63 -9.02 -0.52
C LEU A 57 -5.51 -8.30 -1.86
N ALA A 58 -6.18 -8.81 -2.89
CA ALA A 58 -6.17 -8.18 -4.21
C ALA A 58 -7.28 -7.12 -4.31
N ARG A 59 -6.94 -5.94 -4.85
CA ARG A 59 -7.90 -4.86 -5.11
C ARG A 59 -8.98 -5.34 -6.07
N LYS A 60 -10.22 -4.96 -5.79
CA LYS A 60 -11.40 -5.22 -6.61
C LYS A 60 -12.02 -3.90 -7.03
N PRO A 61 -12.45 -3.76 -8.30
CA PRO A 61 -13.23 -2.60 -8.73
C PRO A 61 -14.45 -2.41 -7.83
N SER A 62 -14.70 -1.18 -7.39
CA SER A 62 -15.82 -0.81 -6.54
C SER A 62 -16.26 0.62 -6.84
N SER A 63 -17.55 0.89 -6.72
CA SER A 63 -18.12 2.24 -6.72
C SER A 63 -18.15 2.86 -5.32
N LEU A 64 -17.74 2.12 -4.29
CA LEU A 64 -17.69 2.54 -2.89
C LEU A 64 -16.30 2.21 -2.34
N GLY A 65 -15.60 3.23 -1.84
CA GLY A 65 -14.30 3.06 -1.18
C GLY A 65 -13.27 2.24 -1.98
N GLN A 66 -12.24 1.79 -1.27
CA GLN A 66 -11.22 0.87 -1.78
C GLN A 66 -11.52 -0.54 -1.27
N HIS A 67 -11.79 -1.47 -2.19
CA HIS A 67 -12.12 -2.85 -1.85
C HIS A 67 -10.95 -3.78 -2.14
N PHE A 68 -10.61 -4.64 -1.20
CA PHE A 68 -9.60 -5.69 -1.35
C PHE A 68 -10.13 -7.01 -0.83
N ARG A 69 -9.76 -8.11 -1.49
CA ARG A 69 -10.28 -9.43 -1.16
C ARG A 69 -9.31 -10.56 -1.48
N SER A 70 -9.34 -11.59 -0.63
CA SER A 70 -8.79 -12.92 -0.87
C SER A 70 -9.86 -14.00 -0.58
N GLY A 71 -9.48 -15.28 -0.60
CA GLY A 71 -10.35 -16.37 -0.13
C GLY A 71 -10.59 -16.35 1.39
N ASP A 72 -9.70 -15.68 2.13
CA ASP A 72 -9.65 -15.73 3.58
C ASP A 72 -10.06 -14.42 4.25
N ALA A 73 -10.10 -13.30 3.54
CA ALA A 73 -10.56 -12.04 4.10
C ALA A 73 -11.09 -11.05 3.06
N THR A 74 -11.87 -10.08 3.55
CA THR A 74 -12.33 -8.91 2.81
C THR A 74 -11.99 -7.65 3.60
N LEU A 75 -11.48 -6.63 2.91
CA LEU A 75 -11.14 -5.33 3.46
C LEU A 75 -11.81 -4.24 2.61
N ILE A 76 -12.44 -3.28 3.27
CA ILE A 76 -13.01 -2.09 2.66
C ILE A 76 -12.50 -0.87 3.41
N LEU A 77 -11.98 0.11 2.68
CA LEU A 77 -11.54 1.40 3.21
C LEU A 77 -12.39 2.51 2.62
N ASP A 78 -12.95 3.37 3.47
CA ASP A 78 -13.68 4.56 3.04
C ASP A 78 -13.39 5.73 3.97
N GLY A 79 -12.52 6.64 3.51
CA GLY A 79 -11.93 7.67 4.37
C GLY A 79 -11.17 7.04 5.55
N GLY A 80 -11.56 7.39 6.78
CA GLY A 80 -11.00 6.80 8.00
C GLY A 80 -11.71 5.52 8.48
N PHE A 81 -12.81 5.11 7.84
CA PHE A 81 -13.55 3.90 8.19
C PHE A 81 -12.94 2.67 7.54
N VAL A 82 -12.87 1.58 8.31
CA VAL A 82 -12.35 0.29 7.86
C VAL A 82 -13.37 -0.80 8.19
N ALA A 83 -13.79 -1.55 7.19
CA ALA A 83 -14.46 -2.84 7.42
C ALA A 83 -13.48 -3.95 7.07
N PHE A 84 -13.16 -4.79 8.05
CA PHE A 84 -12.29 -5.94 7.88
C PHE A 84 -13.01 -7.18 8.37
N VAL A 85 -13.10 -8.20 7.51
CA VAL A 85 -13.71 -9.49 7.84
C VAL A 85 -12.73 -10.57 7.47
N GLN A 86 -12.29 -11.33 8.47
CA GLN A 86 -11.46 -12.52 8.29
C GLN A 86 -12.33 -13.77 8.42
N LYS A 87 -12.07 -14.75 7.56
CA LYS A 87 -12.79 -16.02 7.58
C LYS A 87 -12.60 -16.69 8.93
N SER A 88 -13.71 -17.05 9.57
CA SER A 88 -13.77 -17.67 10.90
C SER A 88 -13.44 -16.74 12.09
N ASP A 89 -13.26 -15.43 11.86
CA ASP A 89 -13.06 -14.44 12.90
C ASP A 89 -13.92 -13.18 12.64
N TRP A 90 -14.98 -13.06 13.42
CA TRP A 90 -16.00 -12.01 13.27
C TRP A 90 -15.84 -10.86 14.26
N ASP A 91 -14.78 -10.88 15.08
CA ASP A 91 -14.59 -9.92 16.16
C ASP A 91 -13.82 -8.65 15.72
N TRP A 92 -13.61 -8.48 14.41
CA TRP A 92 -13.03 -7.28 13.78
C TRP A 92 -14.10 -6.21 13.56
N GLN A 93 -14.54 -5.57 14.65
CA GLN A 93 -15.65 -4.61 14.65
C GLN A 93 -15.16 -3.18 14.89
N ASP A 94 -15.92 -2.21 14.39
CA ASP A 94 -15.68 -0.75 14.57
C ASP A 94 -14.24 -0.29 14.25
N CYS A 95 -13.65 -0.86 13.20
CA CYS A 95 -12.28 -0.55 12.80
C CYS A 95 -12.15 0.83 12.14
N ARG A 96 -11.09 1.56 12.50
CA ARG A 96 -10.74 2.87 11.95
C ARG A 96 -9.24 3.02 11.80
N ILE A 97 -8.83 3.79 10.78
CA ILE A 97 -7.44 4.22 10.65
C ILE A 97 -7.11 5.13 11.82
N ASP A 98 -6.02 4.84 12.53
CA ASP A 98 -5.49 5.68 13.59
C ASP A 98 -4.78 6.90 12.96
N PRO A 99 -5.32 8.12 13.12
CA PRO A 99 -4.75 9.32 12.51
C PRO A 99 -3.39 9.69 13.10
N ALA A 100 -3.01 9.15 14.27
CA ALA A 100 -1.72 9.46 14.91
C ALA A 100 -0.52 8.80 14.20
N VAL A 101 -0.76 7.76 13.39
CA VAL A 101 0.31 6.94 12.77
C VAL A 101 0.31 7.03 11.24
N GLY A 102 -0.77 7.56 10.63
CA GLY A 102 -0.95 7.59 9.16
C GLY A 102 -0.39 8.81 8.43
N SER A 103 0.53 9.58 9.00
CA SER A 103 1.06 10.79 8.36
C SER A 103 2.54 11.01 8.68
N GLU A 104 3.40 10.17 8.11
CA GLU A 104 4.70 10.68 7.66
C GLU A 104 4.53 11.17 6.22
N ARG A 105 4.99 12.41 6.01
CA ARG A 105 4.74 13.29 4.87
C ARG A 105 5.22 12.77 3.51
#